data_AF-A0A022XWT4-F1
#
_entry.id   AF-A0A022XWT4-F1
#
_cell.length_a   1.000
_cell.length_b   1.000
_cell.length_c   1.000
_cell.angle_alpha   90.00
_cell.angle_beta   90.00
_cell.angle_gamma   90.00
#
_symmetry.space_group_name_H-M   'P 1'
#
loop_
_entity.id
_entity.type
_entity.pdbx_description
1 polymer ?
#
loop_
_entity_poly.entity_id
_entity_poly.type
_entity_poly.pdbx_seq_one_letter_code
_entity_poly.pdbx_strand_id
1 'polypeptide(L)'
;MREIHEEARKRSSCFDVEYSSLQAAQQELARQQAADSLKRGLEKRADRDTLVERNILPASNAAPALQGPARELEKHMRADSLEQKILHRPTPEELVKAGVLTEEENPIKD
;
A
#
# COMPACT_ATOMS: atom_id res chain seq x y z
N MET A 1 26.95 37.81 48.23
CA MET A 1 25.65 37.11 48.02
C MET A 1 24.91 37.57 46.77
N ARG A 2 24.65 38.88 46.56
CA ARG A 2 23.93 39.36 45.35
C ARG A 2 24.66 39.06 44.03
N GLU A 3 25.99 39.21 44.02
CA GLU A 3 26.84 38.98 42.84
C GLU A 3 26.90 37.51 42.40
N ILE A 4 26.93 36.58 43.36
CA ILE A 4 26.88 35.13 43.10
C ILE A 4 25.53 34.72 42.50
N HIS A 5 24.42 35.32 42.96
CA HIS A 5 23.10 35.08 42.39
C HIS A 5 22.96 35.64 40.97
N GLU A 6 23.55 36.81 40.69
CA GLU A 6 23.55 37.42 39.37
C GLU A 6 24.38 36.61 38.37
N GLU A 7 25.55 36.12 38.78
CA GLU A 7 26.42 35.26 37.97
C GLU A 7 25.79 33.89 37.69
N ALA A 8 25.09 33.30 38.68
CA ALA A 8 24.31 32.08 38.48
C ALA A 8 23.18 32.28 37.46
N ARG A 9 22.49 33.44 37.49
CA ARG A 9 21.46 33.79 36.50
C ARG A 9 22.06 33.99 35.11
N LYS A 10 23.23 34.63 35.02
CA LYS A 10 23.97 34.85 33.76
C LYS A 10 24.44 33.53 33.14
N ARG A 11 24.96 32.58 33.94
CA ARG A 11 25.33 31.23 33.48
C ARG A 11 24.11 30.41 33.05
N SER A 12 23.01 30.47 33.79
CA SER A 12 21.76 29.78 33.41
C SER A 12 21.19 30.30 32.09
N SER A 13 21.09 31.63 31.95
CA SER A 13 20.56 32.26 30.72
C SER A 13 21.44 32.01 29.50
N CYS A 14 22.77 31.92 29.66
CA CYS A 14 23.68 31.60 28.58
C CYS A 14 23.51 30.13 28.12
N PHE A 15 23.29 29.23 29.07
CA PHE A 15 23.06 27.80 28.82
C PHE A 15 21.76 27.56 28.03
N ASP A 16 20.68 28.29 28.35
CA ASP A 16 19.40 28.19 27.62
C ASP A 16 19.52 28.68 26.15
N VAL A 17 20.32 29.72 25.91
CA VAL A 17 20.57 30.26 24.56
C VAL A 17 21.41 29.29 23.71
N GLU A 18 22.46 28.68 24.28
CA GLU A 18 23.26 27.66 23.61
C GLU A 18 22.43 26.41 23.28
N TYR A 19 21.60 25.95 24.23
CA TYR A 19 20.73 24.79 24.06
C TYR A 19 19.68 25.01 22.95
N SER A 20 19.10 26.22 22.86
CA SER A 20 18.15 26.58 21.79
C SER A 20 18.80 26.56 20.41
N SER A 21 20.03 27.07 20.27
CA SER A 21 20.74 27.08 18.99
C SER A 21 21.14 25.69 18.50
N LEU A 22 21.53 24.79 19.42
CA LEU A 22 21.80 23.38 19.11
C LEU A 22 20.54 22.63 18.68
N GLN A 23 19.42 22.88 19.37
CA GLN A 23 18.14 22.30 18.99
C GLN A 23 17.70 22.76 17.59
N ALA A 24 17.91 24.03 17.25
CA ALA A 24 17.64 24.55 15.90
C ALA A 24 18.54 23.88 14.84
N ALA A 25 19.83 23.70 15.13
CA ALA A 25 20.76 23.00 14.23
C ALA A 25 20.38 21.52 14.03
N GLN A 26 19.95 20.83 15.09
CA GLN A 26 19.43 19.46 15.00
C GLN A 26 18.16 19.37 14.15
N GLN A 27 17.24 20.33 14.28
CA GLN A 27 16.03 20.39 13.46
C GLN A 27 16.36 20.63 11.99
N GLU A 28 17.30 21.54 11.67
CA GLU A 28 17.70 21.79 10.29
C GLU A 28 18.40 20.57 9.68
N LEU A 29 19.27 19.89 10.43
CA LEU A 29 19.88 18.64 9.98
C LEU A 29 18.82 17.56 9.71
N ALA A 30 17.85 17.40 10.61
CA ALA A 30 16.74 16.45 10.41
C ALA A 30 15.91 16.80 9.16
N ARG A 31 15.67 18.10 8.92
CA ARG A 31 14.98 18.59 7.72
C ARG A 31 15.77 18.27 6.45
N GLN A 32 17.09 18.48 6.46
CA GLN A 32 17.97 18.16 5.34
C GLN A 32 17.99 16.65 5.06
N GLN A 33 18.12 15.83 6.09
CA GLN A 33 18.07 14.37 5.96
C GLN A 33 16.72 13.89 5.39
N ALA A 34 15.61 14.48 5.84
CA ALA A 34 14.28 14.19 5.31
C ALA A 34 14.16 14.62 3.83
N ALA A 35 14.69 15.79 3.47
CA ALA A 35 14.71 16.28 2.09
C ALA A 35 15.53 15.38 1.17
N ASP A 36 16.72 14.96 1.60
CA ASP A 36 17.58 14.04 0.85
C ASP A 36 16.93 12.67 0.67
N SER A 37 16.29 12.15 1.72
CA SER A 37 15.55 10.88 1.68
C SER A 37 14.36 10.96 0.72
N LEU A 38 13.62 12.07 0.75
CA LEU A 38 12.51 12.32 -0.18
C LEU A 38 13.02 12.40 -1.62
N LYS A 39 14.12 13.12 -1.87
CA LYS A 39 14.72 13.24 -3.20
C LYS A 39 15.07 11.87 -3.78
N ARG A 40 15.76 11.02 -3.00
CA ARG A 40 16.09 9.64 -3.40
C ARG A 40 14.84 8.80 -3.67
N GLY A 41 13.77 8.99 -2.90
CA GLY A 41 12.50 8.30 -3.09
C GLY A 41 11.77 8.74 -4.37
N LEU A 42 11.81 10.03 -4.70
CA LEU A 42 11.21 10.57 -5.91
C LEU A 42 11.95 10.12 -7.18
N GLU A 43 13.29 10.04 -7.13
CA GLU A 43 14.11 9.52 -8.24
C GLU A 43 13.79 8.04 -8.57
N LYS A 44 13.39 7.25 -7.56
CA LYS A 44 13.05 5.83 -7.70
C LYS A 44 11.54 5.57 -7.75
N ARG A 45 10.73 6.61 -7.95
CA ARG A 45 9.27 6.48 -7.96
C ARG A 45 8.84 5.62 -9.14
N ALA A 46 8.12 4.55 -8.85
CA ALA A 46 7.56 3.66 -9.87
C ALA A 46 6.37 4.31 -10.60
N ASP A 47 6.24 4.01 -11.89
CA ASP A 47 5.12 4.48 -12.71
C ASP A 47 3.80 3.80 -12.35
N ARG A 48 2.68 4.46 -12.65
CA ARG A 48 1.34 3.94 -12.36
C ARG A 48 1.13 2.55 -12.95
N ASP A 49 1.56 2.34 -14.18
CA ASP A 49 1.33 1.07 -14.90
C ASP A 49 2.05 -0.10 -14.21
N THR A 50 3.29 0.11 -13.77
CA THR A 50 4.03 -0.90 -12.99
C THR A 50 3.35 -1.27 -11.67
N LEU A 51 2.66 -0.32 -11.04
CA LEU A 51 1.89 -0.56 -9.81
C LEU A 51 0.60 -1.33 -10.09
N VAL A 52 -0.03 -1.11 -11.25
CA VAL A 52 -1.22 -1.86 -11.70
C VAL A 52 -0.83 -3.29 -12.07
N GLU A 53 0.26 -3.50 -12.79
CA GLU A 53 0.78 -4.84 -13.14
C GLU A 53 1.09 -5.67 -11.89
N ARG A 54 1.68 -5.03 -10.86
CA ARG A 54 1.95 -5.66 -9.57
C ARG A 54 0.71 -5.83 -8.69
N ASN A 55 -0.48 -5.49 -9.18
CA ASN A 55 -1.76 -5.55 -8.46
C ASN A 55 -1.77 -4.72 -7.15
N ILE A 56 -0.96 -3.66 -7.07
CA ILE A 56 -0.94 -2.72 -5.94
C ILE A 56 -2.03 -1.67 -6.11
N LEU A 57 -2.14 -1.10 -7.32
CA LEU A 57 -3.21 -0.17 -7.68
C LEU A 57 -4.28 -0.86 -8.53
N PRO A 58 -5.56 -0.49 -8.37
CA PRO A 58 -6.60 -0.95 -9.28
C PRO A 58 -6.39 -0.35 -10.69
N ALA A 59 -6.65 -1.13 -11.74
CA ALA A 59 -6.55 -0.67 -13.13
C ALA A 59 -7.60 0.41 -13.50
N SER A 60 -8.60 0.64 -12.64
CA SER A 60 -9.71 1.56 -12.88
C SER A 60 -9.28 3.03 -12.91
N ASN A 61 -10.01 3.83 -13.70
CA ASN A 61 -9.92 5.29 -13.74
C ASN A 61 -10.94 5.98 -12.81
N ALA A 62 -11.63 5.20 -11.95
CA ALA A 62 -12.57 5.75 -10.98
C ALA A 62 -11.88 6.64 -9.95
N ALA A 63 -12.61 7.64 -9.46
CA ALA A 63 -12.14 8.53 -8.38
C ALA A 63 -11.73 7.71 -7.14
N PRO A 64 -10.70 8.14 -6.37
CA PRO A 64 -10.17 7.38 -5.23
C PRO A 64 -11.23 6.95 -4.21
N ALA A 65 -12.23 7.81 -3.96
CA ALA A 65 -13.33 7.50 -3.03
C ALA A 65 -14.26 6.37 -3.53
N LEU A 66 -14.35 6.15 -4.84
CA LEU A 66 -15.22 5.14 -5.46
C LEU A 66 -14.52 3.81 -5.73
N GLN A 67 -13.19 3.77 -5.66
CA GLN A 67 -12.42 2.55 -5.97
C GLN A 67 -12.75 1.39 -5.03
N GLY A 68 -12.96 1.67 -3.74
CA GLY A 68 -13.36 0.67 -2.75
C GLY A 68 -14.73 0.05 -3.07
N PRO A 69 -15.81 0.85 -3.12
CA PRO A 69 -17.14 0.36 -3.49
C PRO A 69 -17.20 -0.32 -4.86
N ALA A 70 -16.49 0.20 -5.86
CA ALA A 70 -16.44 -0.41 -7.19
C ALA A 70 -15.81 -1.80 -7.17
N ARG A 71 -14.71 -1.99 -6.43
CA ARG A 71 -14.04 -3.30 -6.28
C ARG A 71 -14.94 -4.32 -5.57
N GLU A 72 -15.67 -3.86 -4.55
CA GLU A 72 -16.61 -4.71 -3.81
C GLU A 72 -17.75 -5.17 -4.73
N LEU A 73 -18.37 -4.26 -5.46
CA LEU A 73 -19.41 -4.58 -6.44
C LEU A 73 -18.91 -5.57 -7.50
N GLU A 74 -17.74 -5.31 -8.09
CA GLU A 74 -17.15 -6.18 -9.10
C GLU A 74 -16.90 -7.61 -8.56
N LYS A 75 -16.46 -7.72 -7.30
CA LYS A 75 -16.28 -9.01 -6.63
C LYS A 75 -17.61 -9.75 -6.49
N HIS A 76 -18.66 -9.07 -6.05
CA HIS A 76 -19.99 -9.68 -5.93
C HIS A 76 -20.54 -10.11 -7.28
N MET A 77 -20.48 -9.26 -8.31
CA MET A 77 -20.89 -9.60 -9.67
C MET A 77 -20.15 -10.83 -10.20
N ARG A 78 -18.84 -10.94 -9.94
CA ARG A 78 -18.05 -12.11 -10.32
C ARG A 78 -18.44 -13.37 -9.54
N ALA A 79 -18.75 -13.24 -8.25
CA ALA A 79 -19.21 -14.36 -7.43
C ALA A 79 -20.56 -14.89 -7.93
N ASP A 80 -21.53 -14.01 -8.17
CA ASP A 80 -22.85 -14.38 -8.65
C ASP A 80 -22.77 -15.04 -10.03
N SER A 81 -21.97 -14.48 -10.95
CA SER A 81 -21.75 -15.09 -12.27
C SER A 81 -21.07 -16.46 -12.19
N LEU A 82 -20.16 -16.64 -11.23
CA LEU A 82 -19.49 -17.92 -11.01
C LEU A 82 -20.44 -18.95 -10.43
N GLU A 83 -21.26 -18.57 -9.45
CA GLU A 83 -22.28 -19.44 -8.85
C GLU A 83 -23.22 -19.99 -9.92
N GLN A 84 -23.77 -19.13 -10.78
CA GLN A 84 -24.64 -19.57 -11.88
C GLN A 84 -23.98 -20.58 -12.81
N LYS A 85 -22.68 -20.41 -13.11
CA LYS A 85 -21.91 -21.34 -13.96
C LYS A 85 -21.62 -22.66 -13.26
N ILE A 86 -21.40 -22.64 -11.95
CA ILE A 86 -21.17 -23.85 -11.15
C ILE A 86 -22.45 -24.67 -11.04
N LEU A 87 -23.62 -24.01 -10.87
CA LEU A 87 -24.92 -24.69 -10.80
C LEU A 87 -25.24 -25.48 -12.08
N HIS A 88 -24.84 -24.95 -13.24
CA HIS A 88 -25.04 -25.59 -14.55
C HIS A 88 -23.79 -26.33 -15.03
N ARG A 89 -22.93 -26.77 -14.11
CA ARG A 89 -21.71 -27.50 -14.47
C ARG A 89 -22.09 -28.85 -15.10
N PRO A 90 -21.67 -29.13 -16.35
CA PRO A 90 -21.99 -30.39 -17.00
C PRO A 90 -21.32 -31.56 -16.29
N THR A 91 -21.99 -32.71 -16.32
CA THR A 91 -21.46 -33.94 -15.74
C THR A 91 -20.32 -34.51 -16.62
N PRO A 92 -19.42 -35.34 -16.07
CA PRO A 92 -18.36 -35.96 -16.87
C PRO A 92 -18.88 -36.81 -18.04
N GLU A 93 -20.05 -37.44 -17.90
CA GLU A 93 -20.69 -38.21 -18.97
C GLU A 93 -21.12 -37.32 -20.15
N GLU A 94 -21.67 -36.15 -19.86
CA GLU A 94 -22.02 -35.16 -20.87
C GLU A 94 -20.77 -34.65 -21.61
N LEU A 95 -19.65 -34.51 -20.90
CA LEU A 95 -18.37 -34.12 -21.50
C LEU A 95 -17.78 -35.21 -22.40
N VAL A 96 -17.94 -36.49 -22.05
CA VAL A 96 -17.56 -37.63 -22.91
C VAL A 96 -18.41 -37.63 -24.18
N LYS A 97 -19.74 -37.47 -24.05
CA LYS A 97 -20.65 -37.39 -25.19
C LYS A 97 -20.35 -36.21 -26.10
N ALA A 98 -19.92 -35.09 -25.54
CA ALA A 98 -19.48 -33.91 -26.29
C ALA A 98 -18.10 -34.08 -26.96
N GLY A 99 -17.39 -35.18 -26.71
CA GLY A 99 -16.06 -35.46 -27.26
C GLY A 99 -14.93 -34.65 -26.61
N VAL A 100 -15.18 -34.07 -25.45
CA VAL A 100 -14.19 -33.26 -24.70
C VAL A 100 -13.36 -34.12 -23.74
N LEU A 101 -13.96 -35.19 -23.19
CA LEU A 101 -13.32 -36.12 -22.25
C LEU A 101 -13.31 -37.53 -22.86
N THR A 102 -12.24 -38.31 -22.67
CA THR A 102 -12.23 -39.73 -23.07
C THR A 102 -12.82 -40.60 -21.97
N GLU A 103 -13.21 -41.85 -22.28
CA GLU A 103 -13.85 -42.72 -21.29
C GLU A 103 -12.90 -43.19 -20.18
N GLU A 104 -11.61 -43.24 -20.47
CA GLU A 104 -10.54 -43.68 -19.56
C GLU A 104 -10.10 -42.57 -18.59
N GLU A 105 -10.34 -41.31 -18.94
CA GLU A 105 -9.99 -40.13 -18.13
C GLU A 105 -11.15 -39.66 -17.22
N ASN A 106 -12.26 -40.40 -17.18
CA ASN A 106 -13.42 -40.03 -16.38
C ASN A 106 -13.16 -40.28 -14.88
N PRO A 107 -13.09 -39.23 -14.03
CA PRO A 107 -12.75 -39.37 -12.61
C PRO A 107 -13.85 -40.01 -11.75
N ILE A 108 -15.01 -40.35 -12.34
CA ILE A 108 -16.12 -41.02 -11.65
C ILE A 108 -16.11 -42.54 -11.91
N LYS A 109 -15.42 -43.01 -12.95
CA LYS A 109 -15.32 -44.44 -13.26
C LYS A 109 -14.13 -45.06 -12.51
N ASP A 110 -14.37 -45.55 -11.29
CA ASP A 110 -13.62 -46.66 -10.69
C ASP A 110 -14.43 -47.96 -10.87
#